data_AF-A0A6I3EQF1-F1
#
_entry.id   AF-A0A6I3EQF1-F1
#
_cell.length_a   1.000
_cell.length_b   1.000
_cell.length_c   1.000
_cell.angle_alpha   90.00
_cell.angle_beta   90.00
_cell.angle_gamma   90.00
#
_symmetry.space_group_name_H-M   'P 1'
#
loop_
_entity.id
_entity.type
_entity.pdbx_description
1 polymer ?
#
loop_
_entity_poly.entity_id
_entity_poly.type
_entity_poly.pdbx_seq_one_letter_code
_entity_poly.pdbx_strand_id
1 'polypeptide(L)' 'MFLGKNLIVWLLLALGGALFAGNVMALVRPPNAPRKDGDLEMAPRRRSMMMAALGLVVAIAAVGALIARR' A
#
# COMPACT_ATOMS: atom_id res chain seq x y z
N MET A 1 26.26 4.85 -8.91
CA MET A 1 24.83 5.03 -9.31
C MET A 1 23.94 4.21 -8.39
N PHE A 2 23.32 4.84 -7.37
CA PHE A 2 22.52 4.15 -6.33
C PHE A 2 21.23 3.51 -6.87
N LEU A 3 20.60 4.11 -7.88
CA LEU A 3 19.37 3.61 -8.50
C LEU A 3 19.62 2.57 -9.62
N GLY A 4 20.74 2.62 -10.35
CA GLY A 4 20.92 1.90 -11.63
C GLY A 4 20.37 0.46 -11.71
N LYS A 5 20.91 -0.49 -10.94
CA LYS A 5 20.49 -1.90 -10.97
C LYS A 5 19.22 -2.20 -10.18
N ASN A 6 18.86 -1.34 -9.22
CA ASN A 6 17.83 -1.59 -8.22
C ASN A 6 16.66 -0.59 -8.29
N LEU A 7 16.58 0.23 -9.35
CA LEU A 7 15.59 1.30 -9.50
C LEU A 7 14.17 0.75 -9.36
N ILE A 8 13.87 -0.33 -10.09
CA ILE A 8 12.56 -0.99 -10.03
C ILE A 8 12.27 -1.49 -8.62
N VAL A 9 13.28 -2.03 -7.92
CA VAL A 9 13.10 -2.55 -6.55
C VAL A 9 12.80 -1.41 -5.57
N TRP A 10 13.49 -0.27 -5.71
CA TRP A 10 13.20 0.94 -4.94
C TRP A 10 11.81 1.51 -5.23
N LEU A 11 11.39 1.52 -6.51
CA LEU A 11 10.04 1.95 -6.89
C LEU A 11 8.97 1.02 -6.34
N LEU A 12 9.18 -0.30 -6.38
CA LEU A 12 8.27 -1.29 -5.78
C LEU A 12 8.18 -1.12 -4.27
N LEU A 13 9.30 -0.85 -3.59
CA LEU A 13 9.30 -0.58 -2.16
C LEU A 13 8.49 0.68 -1.83
N ALA A 14 8.72 1.77 -2.58
CA ALA A 14 7.99 3.02 -2.38
C ALA A 14 6.49 2.86 -2.65
N LEU A 15 6.13 2.19 -3.76
CA LEU A 15 4.73 2.00 -4.15
C LEU A 15 4.01 1.04 -3.19
N GLY A 16 4.62 -0.09 -2.84
CA GLY A 16 4.07 -1.06 -1.88
C GLY A 16 3.90 -0.45 -0.49
N GLY A 17 4.92 0.29 -0.02
CA GLY A 17 4.87 1.01 1.24
C GLY A 17 3.77 2.08 1.28
N ALA A 18 3.64 2.88 0.21
CA ALA A 18 2.59 3.88 0.10
C ALA A 18 1.18 3.24 0.06
N LEU A 19 1.02 2.14 -0.68
CA LEU A 19 -0.25 1.41 -0.77
C LEU A 19 -0.64 0.83 0.59
N PHE A 20 0.30 0.23 1.33
CA PHE A 20 0.05 -0.26 2.68
C PHE A 20 -0.32 0.88 3.63
N ALA A 21 0.51 1.92 3.72
CA ALA A 21 0.31 3.04 4.64
C ALA A 21 -1.02 3.79 4.38
N GLY A 22 -1.36 4.05 3.12
CA GLY A 22 -2.60 4.73 2.75
C GLY A 22 -3.85 3.93 3.12
N ASN A 23 -3.84 2.61 2.87
CA ASN A 23 -4.97 1.76 3.24
C ASN A 23 -5.08 1.52 4.76
N VAL A 24 -3.95 1.42 5.47
CA VAL A 24 -3.93 1.37 6.95
C VAL A 24 -4.48 2.67 7.53
N MET A 25 -4.06 3.83 7.01
CA MET A 25 -4.60 5.13 7.44
C MET A 25 -6.11 5.23 7.20
N ALA A 26 -6.61 4.72 6.08
CA ALA A 26 -8.05 4.65 5.80
C ALA A 26 -8.81 3.73 6.79
N LEU A 27 -8.14 2.72 7.34
CA LEU A 27 -8.71 1.83 8.35
C LEU A 27 -8.68 2.44 9.76
N VAL A 28 -7.60 3.15 10.10
CA VAL A 28 -7.42 3.86 11.39
C VAL A 28 -8.34 5.06 11.48
N ARG A 29 -8.49 5.82 10.38
CA ARG A 29 -9.34 7.00 10.30
C ARG A 29 -10.33 6.86 9.15
N PRO A 30 -11.36 6.01 9.30
CA PRO A 30 -12.40 5.88 8.29
C PRO A 30 -13.12 7.23 8.10
N PRO A 31 -13.56 7.57 6.88
CA PRO A 31 -14.36 8.77 6.64
C PRO A 31 -15.66 8.72 7.45
N ASN A 32 -15.98 9.84 8.12
CA ASN A 32 -17.12 9.92 9.06
C ASN A 32 -18.50 10.02 8.39
N ALA A 33 -18.57 10.22 7.07
CA ALA A 33 -19.85 10.28 6.36
C ALA A 33 -19.70 9.89 4.88
N PRO A 34 -20.72 9.22 4.29
CA PRO A 34 -20.87 9.09 2.84
C PRO A 34 -20.88 10.47 2.19
N ARG A 35 -20.12 10.65 1.10
CA ARG A 35 -19.92 11.98 0.49
C ARG A 35 -21.00 12.36 -0.52
N LYS A 36 -21.85 11.40 -0.94
CA LYS A 36 -22.91 11.58 -1.94
C LYS A 36 -24.09 10.64 -1.66
N ASP A 37 -25.28 11.04 -2.10
CA ASP A 37 -26.45 10.15 -2.14
C ASP A 37 -26.17 8.97 -3.09
N GLY A 38 -26.21 7.74 -2.56
CA GLY A 38 -25.83 6.50 -3.26
C GLY A 38 -24.46 5.93 -2.87
N ASP A 39 -23.72 6.61 -2.01
CA ASP A 39 -22.49 6.08 -1.40
C ASP A 39 -22.87 5.06 -0.30
N LEU A 40 -22.11 3.97 -0.18
CA LEU A 40 -22.44 2.88 0.74
C LEU A 40 -22.42 3.38 2.19
N GLU A 41 -23.45 3.03 2.99
CA GLU A 41 -23.53 3.36 4.44
C GLU A 41 -22.28 2.89 5.21
N MET A 42 -21.59 1.87 4.69
CA MET A 42 -20.32 1.41 5.21
C MET A 42 -19.32 1.19 4.07
N ALA A 43 -18.18 1.88 4.13
CA ALA A 43 -17.10 1.71 3.15
C ALA A 43 -16.71 0.22 3.06
N PRO A 44 -16.39 -0.31 1.87
CA PRO A 44 -16.01 -1.71 1.68
C PRO A 44 -14.65 -2.01 2.34
N ARG A 45 -14.64 -2.14 3.67
CA ARG A 45 -13.48 -2.41 4.54
C ARG A 45 -12.67 -3.60 4.04
N ARG A 46 -13.35 -4.60 3.48
CA ARG A 46 -12.74 -5.81 2.90
C ARG A 46 -11.82 -5.49 1.71
N ARG A 47 -12.18 -4.51 0.87
CA ARG A 47 -11.39 -4.10 -0.32
C ARG A 47 -10.15 -3.31 0.08
N SER A 48 -10.27 -2.38 1.04
CA SER A 48 -9.12 -1.64 1.58
C SER A 48 -8.13 -2.54 2.31
N MET A 49 -8.62 -3.54 3.05
CA MET A 49 -7.77 -4.50 3.76
C MET A 49 -6.99 -5.41 2.79
N MET A 50 -7.61 -5.85 1.69
CA MET A 50 -6.89 -6.57 0.61
C MET A 50 -5.80 -5.72 -0.02
N MET A 51 -6.07 -4.45 -0.32
CA MET A 51 -5.08 -3.55 -0.90
C MET A 51 -3.92 -3.24 0.06
N ALA A 52 -4.22 -3.08 1.35
CA ALA A 52 -3.18 -2.97 2.38
C ALA A 52 -2.27 -4.20 2.39
N ALA A 53 -2.85 -5.40 2.46
CA ALA A 53 -2.10 -6.66 2.48
C ALA A 53 -1.24 -6.82 1.22
N LEU A 54 -1.78 -6.49 0.05
CA LEU A 54 -1.02 -6.51 -1.20
C LEU A 54 0.18 -5.56 -1.16
N GLY A 55 -0.03 -4.31 -0.72
CA GLY A 55 1.03 -3.32 -0.56
C GLY A 55 2.13 -3.80 0.40
N LEU A 56 1.74 -4.45 1.50
CA LEU A 56 2.67 -5.01 2.48
C LEU A 56 3.51 -6.15 1.88
N VAL A 57 2.88 -7.08 1.16
CA VAL A 57 3.59 -8.20 0.50
C VAL A 57 4.62 -7.65 -0.49
N VAL A 58 4.23 -6.67 -1.31
CA VAL A 58 5.13 -6.01 -2.26
C VAL A 58 6.28 -5.30 -1.55
N ALA A 59 6.00 -4.58 -0.47
CA ALA A 59 7.02 -3.88 0.31
C ALA A 59 8.03 -4.85 0.93
N ILE A 60 7.56 -5.93 1.56
CA ILE A 60 8.43 -6.97 2.15
C ILE A 60 9.29 -7.64 1.06
N ALA A 61 8.69 -8.00 -0.07
CA ALA A 61 9.42 -8.60 -1.19
C ALA A 61 10.49 -7.66 -1.75
N ALA A 62 10.20 -6.36 -1.85
CA ALA A 62 11.17 -5.36 -2.30
C ALA A 62 12.31 -5.16 -1.31
N VAL A 63 12.03 -5.14 0.00
CA VAL A 63 13.08 -5.12 1.04
C VAL A 63 13.97 -6.37 0.92
N GLY A 64 13.37 -7.55 0.82
CA GLY A 64 14.11 -8.81 0.64
C GLY A 64 14.98 -8.80 -0.62
N ALA A 65 14.46 -8.30 -1.73
CA ALA A 65 15.21 -8.17 -2.99
C ALA A 65 16.37 -7.17 -2.90
N LEU A 66 16.24 -6.07 -2.15
CA LEU A 66 17.34 -5.13 -1.90
C LEU A 66 18.43 -5.75 -1.03
N ILE A 67 18.05 -6.55 -0.04
CA ILE A 67 18.99 -7.24 0.86
C ILE A 67 19.73 -8.36 0.10
N ALA A 68 19.03 -9.16 -0.69
CA ALA A 68 19.60 -10.30 -1.40
C ALA A 68 20.50 -9.91 -2.59
N ARG A 69 20.37 -8.68 -3.12
CA ARG A 69 21.16 -8.17 -4.25
C ARG A 69 22.26 -7.17 -3.82
N ARG A 70 22.55 -7.08 -2.52
CA ARG A 70 23.64 -6.25 -1.98
C ARG A 70 25.01 -6.81 -2.34
#